data_AF-A0A9D2NSN5-F1
#
_entry.id   AF-A0A9D2NSN5-F1
#
_cell.length_a   1.000
_cell.length_b   1.000
_cell.length_c   1.000
_cell.angle_alpha   90.00
_cell.angle_beta   90.00
_cell.angle_gamma   90.00
#
_symmetry.space_group_name_H-M   'P 1'
#
loop_
_entity.id
_entity.type
_entity.pdbx_description
1 polymer ?
#
loop_
_entity_poly.entity_id
_entity_poly.type
_entity_poly.pdbx_seq_one_letter_code
_entity_poly.pdbx_strand_id
1 'polypeptide(L)'
;MTSHVRMLCEGAMMCALTALVLLINRIFGGMIETAFPWLLVFPLLIYCVRHGIKAALTCSVSIVLLSLMLCTFTTLFYVLSAVLCALAYGSGVRQGAANRTLLWRTGLISFTSNLLSMVVLASLFGYDPLEEAQLLSELFQAGAQTIMQAALAIAIFSVIVCSLLQTLCIHFVSLLLLKRLGLPAHPVKKPQEISGPRWLGATILMIWVLYSCGIVIKLDTGMRLLEVGMMSACLCAAVYGALTLMCVCLRRGHPRGMLAAYVLLFVPVINLFLVLLGEADLLLQLRGRMM
;
A
#
# COMPACT_ATOMS: atom_id res chain seq x y z
N MET A 1 25.59 -15.52 25.98
CA MET A 1 25.43 -14.06 25.80
C MET A 1 24.42 -13.55 26.81
N THR A 2 24.70 -12.43 27.49
CA THR A 2 23.71 -11.77 28.36
C THR A 2 22.53 -11.27 27.51
N SER A 3 21.32 -11.26 28.08
CA SER A 3 20.09 -10.83 27.40
C SER A 3 20.23 -9.43 26.76
N HIS A 4 20.95 -8.52 27.43
CA HIS A 4 21.21 -7.16 26.95
C HIS A 4 22.11 -7.08 25.71
N VAL A 5 23.19 -7.88 25.65
CA VAL A 5 24.08 -7.86 24.47
C VAL A 5 23.33 -8.37 23.25
N ARG A 6 22.50 -9.42 23.41
CA ARG A 6 21.65 -9.93 22.32
C ARG A 6 20.66 -8.86 21.82
N MET A 7 20.03 -8.13 22.74
CA MET A 7 19.11 -7.04 22.39
C MET A 7 19.82 -5.96 21.54
N LEU A 8 21.01 -5.52 21.96
CA LEU A 8 21.80 -4.53 21.21
C LEU A 8 22.24 -5.04 19.84
N CYS A 9 22.71 -6.28 19.75
CA CYS A 9 23.10 -6.90 18.47
C CYS A 9 21.90 -7.02 17.51
N GLU A 10 20.73 -7.44 18.02
CA GLU A 10 19.51 -7.53 17.20
C GLU A 10 19.06 -6.13 16.74
N GLY A 11 19.16 -5.10 17.60
CA GLY A 11 18.86 -3.71 17.22
C GLY A 11 19.79 -3.17 16.13
N ALA A 12 21.09 -3.42 16.25
CA ALA A 12 22.07 -3.05 15.24
C ALA A 12 21.81 -3.76 13.90
N MET A 13 21.43 -5.04 13.94
CA MET A 13 21.04 -5.81 12.75
C MET A 13 19.83 -5.19 12.04
N MET A 14 18.82 -4.73 12.77
CA MET A 14 17.63 -4.10 12.19
C MET A 14 17.94 -2.73 11.60
N CYS A 15 18.85 -1.96 12.21
CA CYS A 15 19.38 -0.74 11.63
C CYS A 15 20.12 -1.03 10.32
N ALA A 16 20.98 -2.05 10.30
CA ALA A 16 21.72 -2.44 9.10
C ALA A 16 20.81 -2.95 7.97
N LEU A 17 19.75 -3.70 8.30
CA LEU A 17 18.74 -4.12 7.31
C LEU A 17 18.01 -2.91 6.71
N THR A 18 17.65 -1.93 7.54
CA THR A 18 17.02 -0.70 7.06
C THR A 18 17.99 0.08 6.18
N ALA A 19 19.26 0.23 6.60
CA ALA A 19 20.33 0.83 5.82
C ALA A 19 20.48 0.20 4.43
N LEU A 20 20.48 -1.14 4.38
CA LEU A 20 20.60 -1.89 3.13
C LEU A 20 19.44 -1.60 2.19
N VAL A 21 18.20 -1.61 2.69
CA VAL A 21 17.02 -1.26 1.88
C VAL A 21 17.13 0.16 1.34
N LEU A 22 17.60 1.11 2.15
CA LEU A 22 17.78 2.49 1.74
C LEU A 22 18.86 2.66 0.66
N LEU A 23 19.98 1.94 0.79
CA LEU A 23 21.02 1.91 -0.24
C LEU A 23 20.52 1.31 -1.55
N ILE A 24 19.76 0.22 -1.49
CA ILE A 24 19.13 -0.37 -2.67
C ILE A 24 18.17 0.65 -3.30
N ASN A 25 17.30 1.29 -2.51
CA ASN A 25 16.40 2.33 -3.01
C ASN A 25 17.15 3.47 -3.71
N ARG A 26 18.32 3.86 -3.18
CA ARG A 26 19.18 4.87 -3.82
C ARG A 26 19.76 4.40 -5.17
N ILE A 27 20.16 3.13 -5.30
CA ILE A 27 20.63 2.56 -6.58
C ILE A 27 19.50 2.57 -7.62
N PHE A 28 18.26 2.30 -7.19
CA PHE A 28 17.07 2.35 -8.04
C PHE A 28 16.48 3.76 -8.20
N GLY A 29 17.20 4.82 -7.80
CA GLY A 29 16.76 6.20 -8.00
C GLY A 29 15.47 6.57 -7.25
N GLY A 30 15.17 5.94 -6.11
CA GLY A 30 13.97 6.24 -5.32
C GLY A 30 12.70 5.51 -5.78
N MET A 31 12.80 4.53 -6.69
CA MET A 31 11.61 3.79 -7.14
C MET A 31 11.02 2.87 -6.06
N ILE A 32 11.81 2.44 -5.08
CA ILE A 32 11.34 1.49 -4.04
C ILE A 32 10.52 2.22 -2.98
N GLU A 33 10.92 3.42 -2.56
CA GLU A 33 10.15 4.23 -1.60
C GLU A 33 8.82 4.71 -2.18
N THR A 34 8.77 4.96 -3.49
CA THR A 34 7.56 5.41 -4.18
C THR A 34 6.58 4.24 -4.40
N ALA A 35 7.07 3.06 -4.78
CA ALA A 35 6.22 1.89 -5.00
C ALA A 35 5.88 1.10 -3.72
N PHE A 36 6.84 0.94 -2.81
CA PHE A 36 6.76 0.06 -1.64
C PHE A 36 7.27 0.71 -0.35
N PRO A 37 6.78 1.90 0.05
CA PRO A 37 7.25 2.60 1.26
C PRO A 37 7.05 1.78 2.54
N TRP A 38 6.04 0.90 2.55
CA TRP A 38 5.73 0.01 3.66
C TRP A 38 6.80 -1.05 3.96
N LEU A 39 7.72 -1.32 3.04
CA LEU A 39 8.76 -2.33 3.25
C LEU A 39 9.72 -1.93 4.39
N LEU A 40 9.91 -0.61 4.59
CA LEU A 40 10.73 -0.04 5.65
C LEU A 40 10.16 -0.27 7.06
N VAL A 41 8.88 -0.63 7.17
CA VAL A 41 8.19 -0.82 8.47
C VAL A 41 8.69 -2.08 9.19
N PHE A 42 9.00 -3.15 8.46
CA PHE A 42 9.15 -4.49 9.06
C PHE A 42 10.35 -4.68 9.99
N PRO A 43 11.58 -4.21 9.67
CA PRO A 43 12.73 -4.43 10.55
C PRO A 43 12.48 -3.89 11.96
N LEU A 44 12.01 -2.64 12.06
CA LEU A 44 11.72 -2.00 13.34
C LEU A 44 10.49 -2.61 14.02
N LEU A 45 9.46 -3.00 13.27
CA LEU A 45 8.26 -3.65 13.80
C LEU A 45 8.59 -4.95 14.50
N ILE A 46 9.40 -5.82 13.87
CA ILE A 46 9.83 -7.10 14.45
C ILE A 46 10.60 -6.86 15.75
N TYR A 47 11.50 -5.87 15.73
CA TYR A 47 12.29 -5.50 16.91
C TYR A 47 11.40 -4.99 18.06
N CYS A 48 10.41 -4.16 17.74
CA CYS A 48 9.44 -3.63 18.70
C CYS A 48 8.61 -4.73 19.36
N VAL A 49 8.15 -5.73 18.59
CA VAL A 49 7.39 -6.86 19.15
C VAL A 49 8.26 -7.67 20.12
N ARG A 50 9.53 -7.93 19.79
CA ARG A 50 10.46 -8.72 20.62
C ARG A 50 10.90 -8.02 21.90
N HIS A 51 11.42 -6.80 21.78
CA HIS A 51 12.12 -6.11 22.88
C HIS A 51 11.30 -4.97 23.50
N GLY A 52 10.14 -4.67 22.94
CA GLY A 52 9.23 -3.63 23.43
C GLY A 52 9.54 -2.23 22.90
N ILE A 53 8.66 -1.29 23.23
CA ILE A 53 8.70 0.07 22.67
C ILE A 53 9.91 0.89 23.11
N LYS A 54 10.39 0.71 24.35
CA LYS A 54 11.55 1.45 24.88
C LYS A 54 12.83 1.11 24.09
N ALA A 55 13.07 -0.17 23.85
CA ALA A 55 14.19 -0.62 23.04
C ALA A 55 14.01 -0.20 21.57
N ALA A 56 12.79 -0.32 21.02
CA ALA A 56 12.53 0.11 19.66
C ALA A 56 12.75 1.61 19.44
N LEU A 57 12.51 2.44 20.45
CA LEU A 57 12.74 3.88 20.37
C LEU A 57 14.24 4.19 20.16
N THR A 58 15.14 3.53 20.89
CA THR A 58 16.58 3.73 20.68
C THR A 58 17.01 3.29 19.28
N CYS A 59 16.50 2.16 18.80
CA CYS A 59 16.73 1.69 17.42
C CYS A 59 16.16 2.67 16.37
N SER A 60 15.01 3.29 16.65
CA SER A 60 14.39 4.25 15.74
C SER A 60 15.23 5.51 15.55
N VAL A 61 15.83 6.03 16.64
CA VAL A 61 16.76 7.16 16.58
C VAL A 61 17.97 6.81 15.72
N SER A 62 18.54 5.61 15.89
CA SER A 62 19.65 5.14 15.05
C SER A 62 19.25 5.02 13.57
N ILE A 63 18.07 4.49 13.26
CA ILE A 63 17.56 4.41 11.88
C ILE A 63 17.41 5.81 11.26
N VAL A 64 16.85 6.77 11.98
CA VAL A 64 16.66 8.15 11.48
C VAL A 64 18.00 8.84 11.24
N LEU A 65 18.94 8.75 12.20
CA LEU A 65 20.29 9.30 12.04
C LEU A 65 21.02 8.69 10.84
N LEU A 66 20.92 7.38 10.68
CA LEU A 66 21.54 6.69 9.56
C LEU A 66 20.85 7.05 8.23
N SER A 67 19.54 7.28 8.23
CA SER A 67 18.79 7.71 7.04
C SER A 67 19.17 9.12 6.60
N LEU A 68 19.45 10.04 7.54
CA LEU A 68 19.99 11.37 7.26
C LEU A 68 21.32 11.32 6.52
N MET A 69 22.17 10.33 6.82
CA MET A 69 23.48 10.18 6.17
C MET A 69 23.39 9.56 4.78
N LEU A 70 22.40 8.69 4.54
CA LEU A 70 22.35 7.85 3.34
C LEU A 70 21.39 8.35 2.26
N CYS A 71 20.36 9.12 2.61
CA CYS A 71 19.19 9.32 1.75
C CYS A 71 18.90 10.80 1.44
N THR A 72 17.98 11.00 0.48
CA THR A 72 17.41 12.32 0.18
C THR A 72 16.36 12.71 1.21
N PHE A 73 15.93 13.98 1.16
CA PHE A 73 14.86 14.49 2.03
C PHE A 73 13.52 13.75 1.80
N THR A 74 13.22 13.34 0.56
CA THR A 74 12.01 12.57 0.24
C THR A 74 12.01 11.21 0.92
N THR A 75 13.11 10.47 0.84
CA THR A 75 13.28 9.18 1.50
C THR A 75 13.16 9.31 3.01
N LEU A 76 13.72 10.38 3.58
CA LEU A 76 13.68 10.62 5.00
C LEU A 76 12.25 10.77 5.52
N PHE A 77 11.36 11.42 4.76
CA PHE A 77 9.94 11.49 5.09
C PHE A 77 9.30 10.09 5.17
N TYR A 78 9.56 9.23 4.18
CA TYR A 78 9.07 7.85 4.19
C TYR A 78 9.66 6.99 5.31
N VAL A 79 10.92 7.22 5.69
CA VAL A 79 11.53 6.55 6.86
C VAL A 79 10.82 6.96 8.14
N LEU A 80 10.54 8.25 8.34
CA LEU A 80 9.85 8.74 9.52
C LEU A 80 8.44 8.16 9.63
N SER A 81 7.69 8.13 8.52
CA SER A 81 6.36 7.53 8.51
C SER A 81 6.41 6.02 8.76
N ALA A 82 7.39 5.31 8.20
CA ALA A 82 7.60 3.89 8.43
C ALA A 82 7.96 3.60 9.90
N VAL A 83 8.81 4.42 10.52
CA VAL A 83 9.18 4.31 11.94
C VAL A 83 7.95 4.49 12.84
N LEU A 84 7.15 5.52 12.61
CA LEU A 84 5.91 5.77 13.36
C LEU A 84 4.94 4.59 13.23
N CYS A 85 4.76 4.10 12.00
CA CYS A 85 3.89 2.95 11.72
C CYS A 85 4.40 1.68 12.43
N ALA A 86 5.71 1.41 12.38
CA ALA A 86 6.34 0.25 13.00
C ALA A 86 6.18 0.25 14.52
N LEU A 87 6.36 1.41 15.17
CA LEU A 87 6.17 1.56 16.61
C LEU A 87 4.69 1.39 17.01
N ALA A 88 3.77 2.02 16.28
CA ALA A 88 2.33 1.93 16.56
C ALA A 88 1.78 0.50 16.37
N TYR A 89 2.16 -0.17 15.28
CA TYR A 89 1.72 -1.54 15.02
C TYR A 89 2.44 -2.55 15.92
N GLY A 90 3.75 -2.47 16.05
CA GLY A 90 4.55 -3.38 16.86
C GLY A 90 4.16 -3.34 18.35
N SER A 91 3.92 -2.15 18.90
CA SER A 91 3.41 -2.01 20.27
C SER A 91 1.99 -2.57 20.42
N GLY A 92 1.11 -2.35 19.45
CA GLY A 92 -0.25 -2.91 19.45
C GLY A 92 -0.24 -4.44 19.44
N VAL A 93 0.60 -5.06 18.60
CA VAL A 93 0.75 -6.51 18.56
C VAL A 93 1.24 -7.05 19.91
N ARG A 94 2.26 -6.42 20.49
CA ARG A 94 2.82 -6.82 21.79
C ARG A 94 1.78 -6.71 22.93
N GLN A 95 0.89 -5.73 22.87
CA GLN A 95 -0.20 -5.55 23.83
C GLN A 95 -1.39 -6.50 23.59
N GLY A 96 -1.33 -7.35 22.56
CA GLY A 96 -2.44 -8.25 22.21
C GLY A 96 -3.66 -7.51 21.66
N ALA A 97 -3.48 -6.35 21.01
CA ALA A 97 -4.58 -5.63 20.40
C ALA A 97 -5.26 -6.45 19.29
N ALA A 98 -6.59 -6.33 19.19
CA ALA A 98 -7.37 -6.97 18.14
C ALA A 98 -6.96 -6.48 16.74
N ASN A 99 -7.10 -7.35 15.73
CA ASN A 99 -6.75 -7.04 14.33
C ASN A 99 -7.45 -5.78 13.80
N ARG A 100 -8.70 -5.52 14.22
CA ARG A 100 -9.43 -4.30 13.85
C ARG A 100 -8.73 -3.03 14.33
N THR A 101 -8.24 -3.04 15.58
CA THR A 101 -7.52 -1.90 16.16
C THR A 101 -6.17 -1.69 15.49
N LEU A 102 -5.46 -2.78 15.18
CA LEU A 102 -4.19 -2.74 14.45
C LEU A 102 -4.37 -2.15 13.04
N LEU A 103 -5.38 -2.60 12.31
CA LEU A 103 -5.74 -2.11 10.98
C LEU A 103 -6.15 -0.63 11.00
N TRP A 104 -6.99 -0.22 11.96
CA TRP A 104 -7.41 1.18 12.06
C TRP A 104 -6.22 2.13 12.33
N ARG A 105 -5.35 1.78 13.28
CA ARG A 105 -4.17 2.61 13.61
C ARG A 105 -3.19 2.71 12.44
N THR A 106 -2.92 1.59 11.76
CA THR A 106 -2.04 1.61 10.58
C THR A 106 -2.67 2.29 9.38
N GLY A 107 -3.98 2.15 9.20
CA GLY A 107 -4.79 2.89 8.24
C GLY A 107 -4.65 4.39 8.40
N LEU A 108 -4.85 4.87 9.62
CA LEU A 108 -4.75 6.30 9.92
C LEU A 108 -3.35 6.84 9.65
N ILE A 109 -2.29 6.13 10.08
CA ILE A 109 -0.90 6.54 9.84
C ILE A 109 -0.55 6.50 8.35
N SER A 110 -1.01 5.49 7.60
CA SER A 110 -0.73 5.39 6.16
C SER A 110 -1.50 6.45 5.37
N PHE A 111 -2.72 6.78 5.79
CA PHE A 111 -3.52 7.87 5.21
C PHE A 111 -2.86 9.23 5.44
N THR A 112 -2.50 9.53 6.69
CA THR A 112 -1.82 10.79 6.99
C THR A 112 -0.47 10.87 6.29
N SER A 113 0.31 9.79 6.26
CA SER A 113 1.59 9.76 5.54
C SER A 113 1.44 10.06 4.05
N ASN A 114 0.49 9.43 3.36
CA ASN A 114 0.31 9.65 1.91
C ASN A 114 -0.28 11.03 1.61
N LEU A 115 -1.20 11.52 2.47
CA LEU A 115 -1.73 12.87 2.35
C LEU A 115 -0.65 13.93 2.56
N LEU A 116 0.16 13.81 3.63
CA LEU A 116 1.28 14.70 3.86
C LEU A 116 2.32 14.57 2.75
N SER A 117 2.60 13.36 2.23
CA SER A 117 3.52 13.17 1.11
C SER A 117 3.07 13.99 -0.09
N MET A 118 1.79 13.95 -0.44
CA MET A 118 1.23 14.71 -1.56
C MET A 118 1.41 16.22 -1.35
N VAL A 119 1.13 16.74 -0.15
CA VAL A 119 1.17 18.18 0.14
C VAL A 119 2.60 18.70 0.35
N VAL A 120 3.40 17.99 1.15
CA VAL A 120 4.76 18.39 1.54
C VAL A 120 5.73 18.26 0.38
N LEU A 121 5.63 17.21 -0.45
CA LEU A 121 6.48 17.10 -1.63
C LEU A 121 6.13 18.19 -2.65
N ALA A 122 4.84 18.45 -2.87
CA ALA A 122 4.40 19.51 -3.78
C ALA A 122 4.94 20.89 -3.35
N SER A 123 4.87 21.23 -2.06
CA SER A 123 5.40 22.49 -1.55
C SER A 123 6.93 22.56 -1.54
N LEU A 124 7.61 21.44 -1.25
CA LEU A 124 9.07 21.37 -1.22
C LEU A 124 9.70 21.55 -2.60
N PHE A 125 9.07 20.99 -3.64
CA PHE A 125 9.57 21.10 -5.01
C PHE A 125 9.05 22.35 -5.75
N GLY A 126 8.14 23.11 -5.14
CA GLY A 126 7.65 24.38 -5.69
C GLY A 126 6.81 24.23 -6.96
N TYR A 127 6.17 23.08 -7.16
CA TYR A 127 5.28 22.88 -8.31
C TYR A 127 3.95 23.61 -8.07
N ASP A 128 3.60 24.54 -8.96
CA ASP A 128 2.25 25.11 -8.99
C ASP A 128 1.34 24.20 -9.85
N PRO A 129 0.36 23.50 -9.24
CA PRO A 129 -0.56 22.63 -9.98
C PRO A 129 -1.37 23.39 -11.03
N LEU A 130 -1.51 24.72 -10.90
CA LEU A 130 -2.18 25.57 -11.89
C LEU A 130 -1.32 25.74 -13.15
N GLU A 131 -0.02 25.97 -12.99
CA GLU A 131 0.92 26.14 -14.10
C GLU A 131 1.11 24.82 -14.88
N GLU A 132 1.21 23.69 -14.17
CA GLU A 132 1.25 22.36 -14.82
C GLU A 132 -0.05 22.06 -15.59
N ALA A 133 -1.20 22.43 -15.04
CA ALA A 133 -2.48 22.26 -15.72
C ALA A 133 -2.60 23.13 -16.98
N GLN A 134 -1.98 24.32 -16.99
CA GLN A 134 -1.91 25.17 -18.18
C GLN A 134 -1.03 24.54 -19.27
N LEU A 135 0.15 24.03 -18.92
CA LEU A 135 1.02 23.32 -19.87
C LEU A 135 0.34 22.07 -20.46
N LEU A 136 -0.39 21.31 -19.63
CA LEU A 136 -1.18 20.17 -20.09
C LEU A 136 -2.36 20.59 -20.96
N SER A 137 -2.97 21.76 -20.70
CA SER A 137 -4.07 22.30 -21.50
C SER A 137 -3.65 22.64 -22.92
N GLU A 138 -2.43 23.14 -23.09
CA GLU A 138 -1.84 23.42 -24.39
C GLU A 138 -1.51 22.13 -25.16
N LEU A 139 -1.03 21.09 -24.47
CA LEU A 139 -0.71 19.80 -25.07
C LEU A 139 -1.94 18.97 -25.46
N PHE A 140 -3.00 18.99 -24.65
CA PHE A 140 -4.20 18.16 -24.84
C PHE A 140 -5.38 18.91 -25.47
N GLN A 141 -5.23 20.20 -25.80
CA GLN A 141 -6.31 21.07 -26.32
C GLN A 141 -7.61 21.00 -25.48
N ALA A 142 -7.46 20.78 -24.17
CA ALA A 142 -8.55 20.69 -23.21
C ALA A 142 -8.44 21.85 -22.22
N GLY A 143 -9.57 22.37 -21.73
CA GLY A 143 -9.54 23.52 -20.83
C GLY A 143 -8.71 23.29 -19.56
N ALA A 144 -7.83 24.22 -19.19
CA ALA A 144 -6.94 24.08 -18.02
C ALA A 144 -7.71 23.75 -16.73
N GLN A 145 -8.92 24.30 -16.56
CA GLN A 145 -9.77 23.99 -15.41
C GLN A 145 -10.26 22.54 -15.35
N THR A 146 -10.55 21.90 -16.50
CA THR A 146 -11.02 20.50 -16.51
C THR A 146 -9.88 19.54 -16.20
N ILE A 147 -8.68 19.81 -16.73
CA ILE A 147 -7.46 19.03 -16.46
C ILE A 147 -7.08 19.12 -14.98
N MET A 148 -7.05 20.33 -14.42
CA MET A 148 -6.71 20.54 -13.01
C MET A 148 -7.68 19.81 -12.07
N GLN A 149 -8.98 19.88 -12.36
CA GLN A 149 -10.00 19.21 -11.54
C GLN A 149 -9.92 17.68 -11.64
N ALA A 150 -9.63 17.13 -12.82
CA ALA A 150 -9.41 15.70 -13.00
C ALA A 150 -8.14 15.22 -12.29
N ALA A 151 -7.03 15.95 -12.43
CA ALA A 151 -5.75 15.62 -11.79
C ALA A 151 -5.88 15.60 -10.25
N LEU A 152 -6.57 16.59 -9.67
CA LEU A 152 -6.80 16.65 -8.23
C LEU A 152 -7.71 15.50 -7.75
N ALA A 153 -8.76 15.15 -8.50
CA ALA A 153 -9.61 14.02 -8.18
C ALA A 153 -8.84 12.68 -8.22
N ILE A 154 -8.00 12.47 -9.24
CA ILE A 154 -7.14 11.29 -9.38
C ILE A 154 -6.12 11.24 -8.25
N ALA A 155 -5.51 12.37 -7.88
CA ALA A 155 -4.52 12.44 -6.81
C ALA A 155 -5.13 12.13 -5.43
N ILE A 156 -6.30 12.70 -5.09
CA ILE A 156 -6.99 12.37 -3.83
C ILE A 156 -7.41 10.89 -3.82
N PHE A 157 -7.94 10.40 -4.93
CA PHE A 157 -8.34 9.00 -5.06
C PHE A 157 -7.14 8.07 -4.88
N SER A 158 -5.99 8.37 -5.51
CA SER A 158 -4.77 7.57 -5.38
C SER A 158 -4.24 7.57 -3.95
N VAL A 159 -4.30 8.69 -3.22
CA VAL A 159 -3.93 8.75 -1.79
C VAL A 159 -4.78 7.77 -0.97
N ILE A 160 -6.10 7.81 -1.11
CA ILE A 160 -7.02 6.92 -0.35
C ILE A 160 -6.70 5.45 -0.65
N VAL A 161 -6.55 5.13 -1.93
CA VAL A 161 -6.29 3.79 -2.43
C VAL A 161 -4.95 3.25 -1.96
N CYS A 162 -3.88 4.02 -2.14
CA CYS A 162 -2.53 3.64 -1.72
C CYS A 162 -2.49 3.43 -0.22
N SER A 163 -3.15 4.28 0.57
CA SER A 163 -3.19 4.12 2.03
C SER A 163 -3.93 2.86 2.47
N LEU A 164 -5.06 2.52 1.85
CA LEU A 164 -5.77 1.27 2.11
C LEU A 164 -4.89 0.07 1.79
N LEU A 165 -4.29 0.05 0.60
CA LEU A 165 -3.48 -1.07 0.15
C LEU A 165 -2.21 -1.24 1.00
N GLN A 166 -1.54 -0.13 1.30
CA GLN A 166 -0.37 -0.08 2.19
C GLN A 166 -0.69 -0.67 3.57
N THR A 167 -1.85 -0.30 4.12
CA THR A 167 -2.33 -0.82 5.43
C THR A 167 -2.53 -2.32 5.40
N LEU A 168 -3.20 -2.83 4.36
CA LEU A 168 -3.39 -4.27 4.19
C LEU A 168 -2.05 -5.00 4.07
N CYS A 169 -1.11 -4.45 3.30
CA CYS A 169 0.21 -5.06 3.11
C CYS A 169 0.99 -5.10 4.42
N ILE A 170 1.05 -3.99 5.17
CA ILE A 170 1.69 -3.96 6.48
C ILE A 170 1.05 -5.01 7.39
N HIS A 171 -0.28 -5.10 7.44
CA HIS A 171 -0.96 -6.05 8.32
C HIS A 171 -0.67 -7.51 7.95
N PHE A 172 -0.94 -7.91 6.71
CA PHE A 172 -0.78 -9.31 6.27
C PHE A 172 0.66 -9.77 6.27
N VAL A 173 1.59 -8.94 5.79
CA VAL A 173 3.02 -9.28 5.79
C VAL A 173 3.55 -9.36 7.21
N SER A 174 3.14 -8.45 8.10
CA SER A 174 3.52 -8.53 9.51
C SER A 174 3.05 -9.82 10.14
N LEU A 175 1.80 -10.24 9.92
CA LEU A 175 1.29 -11.51 10.46
C LEU A 175 2.06 -12.72 9.93
N LEU A 176 2.42 -12.72 8.64
CA LEU A 176 3.24 -13.77 8.03
C LEU A 176 4.64 -13.82 8.67
N LEU A 177 5.28 -12.67 8.84
CA LEU A 177 6.61 -12.56 9.46
C LEU A 177 6.57 -12.96 10.94
N LEU A 178 5.59 -12.47 11.70
CA LEU A 178 5.40 -12.80 13.11
C LEU A 178 5.18 -14.30 13.31
N LYS A 179 4.30 -14.91 12.51
CA LYS A 179 4.06 -16.37 12.55
C LYS A 179 5.32 -17.18 12.22
N ARG A 180 6.10 -16.76 11.23
CA ARG A 180 7.36 -17.44 10.87
C ARG A 180 8.45 -17.31 11.94
N LEU A 181 8.44 -16.20 12.67
CA LEU A 181 9.40 -15.93 13.74
C LEU A 181 8.94 -16.47 15.11
N GLY A 182 7.78 -17.14 15.19
CA GLY A 182 7.23 -17.65 16.45
C GLY A 182 6.79 -16.56 17.42
N LEU A 183 6.46 -15.37 16.91
CA LEU A 183 6.03 -14.21 17.70
C LEU A 183 4.49 -14.17 17.82
N PRO A 184 3.94 -13.53 18.88
CA PRO A 184 2.50 -13.46 19.08
C PRO A 184 1.80 -12.78 17.89
N ALA A 185 0.81 -13.47 17.33
CA ALA A 185 0.02 -12.98 16.20
C ALA A 185 -1.44 -13.46 16.35
N HIS A 186 -2.39 -12.55 16.15
CA HIS A 186 -3.81 -12.90 16.14
C HIS A 186 -4.17 -13.56 14.81
N PRO A 187 -4.87 -14.70 14.81
CA PRO A 187 -5.28 -15.37 13.58
C PRO A 187 -6.26 -14.47 12.80
N VAL A 188 -6.12 -14.47 11.47
CA VAL A 188 -7.06 -13.82 10.55
C VAL A 188 -7.94 -14.88 9.93
N LYS A 189 -9.17 -14.51 9.56
CA LYS A 189 -10.05 -15.34 8.73
C LYS A 189 -9.33 -15.74 7.44
N LYS A 190 -9.60 -16.94 6.94
CA LYS A 190 -8.94 -17.45 5.74
C LYS A 190 -9.35 -16.58 4.53
N PRO A 191 -8.43 -16.26 3.60
CA PRO A 191 -8.76 -15.52 2.38
C PRO A 191 -9.89 -16.14 1.55
N GLN A 192 -10.10 -17.45 1.69
CA GLN A 192 -11.15 -18.23 1.03
C GLN A 192 -12.57 -17.88 1.51
N GLU A 193 -12.71 -17.32 2.71
CA GLU A 193 -14.01 -16.91 3.27
C GLU A 193 -14.43 -15.49 2.82
N ILE A 194 -13.53 -14.76 2.13
CA ILE A 194 -13.78 -13.40 1.63
C ILE A 194 -14.27 -13.48 0.18
N SER A 195 -15.43 -14.10 -0.06
CA SER A 195 -16.06 -14.14 -1.38
C SER A 195 -16.92 -12.90 -1.63
N GLY A 196 -16.75 -12.24 -2.77
CA GLY A 196 -17.62 -11.12 -3.18
C GLY A 196 -18.96 -11.61 -3.76
N PRO A 197 -20.08 -10.90 -3.54
CA PRO A 197 -21.36 -11.19 -4.19
C PRO A 197 -21.31 -10.97 -5.71
N ARG A 198 -22.02 -11.82 -6.48
CA ARG A 198 -22.05 -11.75 -7.97
C ARG A 198 -22.56 -10.41 -8.51
N TRP A 199 -23.46 -9.77 -7.78
CA TRP A 199 -23.99 -8.46 -8.17
C TRP A 199 -22.91 -7.39 -8.22
N LEU A 200 -21.86 -7.46 -7.37
CA LEU A 200 -20.74 -6.53 -7.43
C LEU A 200 -19.97 -6.62 -8.76
N GLY A 201 -19.74 -7.84 -9.29
CA GLY A 201 -19.12 -8.00 -10.61
C GLY A 201 -19.99 -7.43 -11.73
N ALA A 202 -21.31 -7.68 -11.68
CA ALA A 202 -22.23 -7.10 -12.66
C ALA A 202 -22.23 -5.56 -12.62
N THR A 203 -22.16 -4.96 -11.43
CA THR A 203 -22.08 -3.50 -11.29
C THR A 203 -20.78 -2.92 -11.83
N ILE A 204 -19.63 -3.59 -11.63
CA ILE A 204 -18.34 -3.12 -12.16
C ILE A 204 -18.35 -3.17 -13.69
N LEU A 205 -18.81 -4.28 -14.27
CA LEU A 205 -18.93 -4.41 -15.72
C LEU A 205 -19.89 -3.36 -16.31
N MET A 206 -21.00 -3.06 -15.64
CA MET A 206 -21.92 -2.01 -16.06
C MET A 206 -21.26 -0.63 -16.06
N ILE A 207 -20.49 -0.30 -15.02
CA ILE A 207 -19.74 0.97 -14.91
C ILE A 207 -18.71 1.08 -16.04
N TRP A 208 -18.02 -0.01 -16.39
CA TRP A 208 -17.06 -0.05 -17.49
C TRP A 208 -17.71 0.24 -18.85
N VAL A 209 -18.84 -0.40 -19.13
CA VAL A 209 -19.59 -0.21 -20.38
C VAL A 209 -20.12 1.22 -20.46
N LEU A 210 -20.68 1.75 -19.37
CA LEU A 210 -21.18 3.13 -19.31
C LEU A 210 -20.05 4.14 -19.54
N TYR A 211 -18.88 3.95 -18.91
CA TYR A 211 -17.72 4.82 -19.11
C TYR A 211 -17.21 4.79 -20.55
N SER A 212 -17.10 3.60 -21.14
CA SER A 212 -16.66 3.42 -22.53
C SER A 212 -17.64 4.07 -23.52
N CYS A 213 -18.95 3.90 -23.33
CA CYS A 213 -19.97 4.58 -24.13
C CYS A 213 -19.95 6.10 -23.94
N GLY A 214 -19.72 6.58 -22.71
CA GLY A 214 -19.61 8.01 -22.39
C GLY A 214 -18.47 8.70 -23.14
N ILE A 215 -17.33 8.02 -23.27
CA ILE A 215 -16.18 8.52 -24.07
C ILE A 215 -16.56 8.64 -25.55
N VAL A 216 -17.23 7.63 -26.12
CA VAL A 216 -17.61 7.61 -27.55
C VAL A 216 -18.63 8.69 -27.89
N ILE A 217 -19.55 8.98 -26.97
CA ILE A 217 -20.64 9.94 -27.18
C ILE A 217 -20.21 11.39 -26.85
N LYS A 218 -19.00 11.61 -26.31
CA LYS A 218 -18.47 12.92 -25.86
C LYS A 218 -19.45 13.66 -24.94
N LEU A 219 -20.03 12.95 -23.98
CA LEU A 219 -20.99 13.54 -23.04
C LEU A 219 -20.24 14.37 -21.98
N ASP A 220 -20.44 15.69 -21.93
CA ASP A 220 -19.70 16.55 -20.99
C ASP A 220 -20.29 16.54 -19.56
N THR A 221 -21.60 16.27 -19.45
CA THR A 221 -22.32 16.29 -18.17
C THR A 221 -22.34 14.90 -17.52
N GLY A 222 -21.65 14.74 -16.38
CA GLY A 222 -21.66 13.51 -15.56
C GLY A 222 -20.43 12.60 -15.70
N MET A 223 -19.51 12.88 -16.63
CA MET A 223 -18.30 12.07 -16.84
C MET A 223 -17.40 11.97 -15.60
N ARG A 224 -17.38 12.98 -14.72
CA ARG A 224 -16.56 12.97 -13.49
C ARG A 224 -17.00 11.92 -12.49
N LEU A 225 -18.31 11.80 -12.28
CA LEU A 225 -18.86 10.78 -11.37
C LEU A 225 -18.58 9.38 -11.93
N LEU A 226 -18.67 9.25 -13.26
CA LEU A 226 -18.42 8.02 -13.98
C LEU A 226 -16.94 7.63 -14.01
N GLU A 227 -16.03 8.60 -14.07
CA GLU A 227 -14.58 8.41 -14.00
C GLU A 227 -14.14 7.95 -12.61
N VAL A 228 -14.62 8.60 -11.54
CA VAL A 228 -14.40 8.13 -10.16
C VAL A 228 -15.03 6.75 -9.94
N GLY A 229 -16.22 6.52 -10.51
CA GLY A 229 -16.87 5.21 -10.56
C GLY A 229 -15.99 4.15 -11.23
N MET A 230 -15.42 4.45 -12.39
CA MET A 230 -14.52 3.57 -13.14
C MET A 230 -13.26 3.23 -12.33
N MET A 231 -12.63 4.24 -11.73
CA MET A 231 -11.41 4.07 -10.95
C MET A 231 -11.65 3.21 -9.69
N SER A 232 -12.76 3.46 -8.99
CA SER A 232 -13.18 2.63 -7.84
C SER A 232 -13.54 1.21 -8.24
N ALA A 233 -14.22 1.03 -9.37
CA ALA A 233 -14.56 -0.28 -9.91
C ALA A 233 -13.31 -1.10 -10.29
N CYS A 234 -12.35 -0.48 -10.98
CA CYS A 234 -11.05 -1.08 -11.29
C CYS A 234 -10.29 -1.49 -10.02
N LEU A 235 -10.30 -0.66 -8.99
CA LEU A 235 -9.65 -1.02 -7.72
C LEU A 235 -10.31 -2.23 -7.06
N CYS A 236 -11.64 -2.23 -6.95
CA CYS A 236 -12.39 -3.36 -6.38
C CYS A 236 -12.05 -4.65 -7.13
N ALA A 237 -12.09 -4.60 -8.47
CA ALA A 237 -11.70 -5.71 -9.33
C ALA A 237 -10.25 -6.17 -9.04
N ALA A 238 -9.29 -5.25 -9.02
CA ALA A 238 -7.88 -5.57 -8.78
C ALA A 238 -7.63 -6.24 -7.42
N VAL A 239 -8.32 -5.79 -6.36
CA VAL A 239 -8.25 -6.40 -5.02
C VAL A 239 -8.80 -7.82 -5.03
N TYR A 240 -9.93 -8.06 -5.69
CA TYR A 240 -10.48 -9.42 -5.84
C TYR A 240 -9.59 -10.31 -6.72
N GLY A 241 -8.95 -9.75 -7.75
CA GLY A 241 -7.91 -10.41 -8.53
C GLY A 241 -6.69 -10.81 -7.70
N ALA A 242 -6.24 -9.96 -6.80
CA ALA A 242 -5.15 -10.32 -5.88
C ALA A 242 -5.57 -11.46 -4.93
N LEU A 243 -6.79 -11.40 -4.38
CA LEU A 243 -7.33 -12.45 -3.50
C LEU A 243 -7.47 -13.82 -4.20
N THR A 244 -7.85 -13.83 -5.47
CA THR A 244 -7.93 -15.07 -6.26
C THR A 244 -6.56 -15.66 -6.52
N LEU A 245 -5.59 -14.84 -6.90
CA LEU A 245 -4.21 -15.24 -7.09
C LEU A 245 -3.61 -15.84 -5.80
N MET A 246 -3.93 -15.27 -4.64
CA MET A 246 -3.54 -15.85 -3.34
C MET A 246 -4.12 -17.23 -3.10
N CYS A 247 -5.41 -17.44 -3.41
CA CYS A 247 -6.05 -18.74 -3.28
C CYS A 247 -5.40 -19.77 -4.22
N VAL A 248 -5.01 -19.36 -5.43
CA VAL A 248 -4.29 -20.22 -6.38
C VAL A 248 -2.91 -20.60 -5.85
N CYS A 249 -2.15 -19.64 -5.31
CA CYS A 249 -0.84 -19.89 -4.72
C CYS A 249 -0.91 -20.81 -3.50
N LEU A 250 -1.94 -20.65 -2.66
CA LEU A 250 -2.21 -21.55 -1.53
C LEU A 250 -2.48 -22.97 -2.00
N ARG A 251 -3.34 -23.16 -3.00
CA ARG A 251 -3.68 -24.48 -3.54
C ARG A 251 -2.47 -25.19 -4.17
N ARG A 252 -1.59 -24.44 -4.82
CA ARG A 252 -0.33 -24.97 -5.39
C ARG A 252 0.76 -25.23 -4.34
N GLY A 253 0.48 -25.08 -3.05
CA GLY A 253 1.46 -25.35 -1.98
C GLY A 253 2.56 -24.29 -1.88
N HIS A 254 2.38 -23.10 -2.47
CA HIS A 254 3.34 -22.00 -2.43
C HIS A 254 2.85 -20.87 -1.52
N PRO A 255 2.97 -20.99 -0.17
CA PRO A 255 2.52 -19.96 0.76
C PRO A 255 3.28 -18.63 0.62
N ARG A 256 4.47 -18.64 -0.01
CA ARG A 256 5.22 -17.44 -0.39
C ARG A 256 4.57 -16.67 -1.54
N GLY A 257 3.81 -17.34 -2.41
CA GLY A 257 3.11 -16.75 -3.54
C GLY A 257 1.95 -15.83 -3.11
N MET A 258 1.42 -16.00 -1.89
CA MET A 258 0.39 -15.08 -1.35
C MET A 258 0.92 -13.66 -1.19
N LEU A 259 2.17 -13.53 -0.75
CA LEU A 259 2.81 -12.24 -0.54
C LEU A 259 3.18 -11.60 -1.88
N ALA A 260 3.65 -12.41 -2.83
CA ALA A 260 3.86 -11.97 -4.21
C ALA A 260 2.57 -11.42 -4.83
N ALA A 261 1.42 -12.08 -4.63
CA ALA A 261 0.13 -11.61 -5.15
C ALA A 261 -0.28 -10.22 -4.63
N TYR A 262 0.01 -9.89 -3.37
CA TYR A 262 -0.22 -8.54 -2.83
C TYR A 262 0.78 -7.52 -3.36
N VAL A 263 2.06 -7.89 -3.49
CA VAL A 263 3.11 -7.01 -4.03
C VAL A 263 2.84 -6.66 -5.50
N LEU A 264 2.33 -7.63 -6.27
CA LEU A 264 1.97 -7.44 -7.68
C LEU A 264 0.84 -6.41 -7.88
N LEU A 265 0.02 -6.13 -6.86
CA LEU A 265 -1.03 -5.12 -6.91
C LEU A 265 -0.50 -3.66 -6.96
N PHE A 266 0.79 -3.46 -6.65
CA PHE A 266 1.45 -2.16 -6.80
C PHE A 266 2.18 -2.02 -8.14
N VAL A 267 2.20 -3.05 -8.99
CA VAL A 267 2.84 -3.00 -10.30
C VAL A 267 1.80 -2.61 -11.34
N PRO A 268 1.84 -1.39 -11.92
CA PRO A 268 0.76 -0.88 -12.77
C PRO A 268 0.42 -1.79 -13.96
N VAL A 269 1.45 -2.38 -14.60
CA VAL A 269 1.27 -3.29 -15.74
C VAL A 269 0.51 -4.56 -15.34
N ILE A 270 0.71 -5.04 -14.12
CA ILE A 270 0.13 -6.29 -13.62
C ILE A 270 -1.28 -6.05 -13.07
N ASN A 271 -1.58 -4.82 -12.66
CA ASN A 271 -2.91 -4.42 -12.23
C ASN A 271 -3.97 -4.66 -13.31
N LEU A 272 -3.67 -4.41 -14.58
CA LEU A 272 -4.59 -4.73 -15.69
C LEU A 272 -4.96 -6.22 -15.70
N PHE A 273 -3.99 -7.10 -15.50
CA PHE A 273 -4.25 -8.54 -15.42
C PHE A 273 -5.05 -8.92 -14.17
N LEU A 274 -4.74 -8.32 -13.01
CA LEU A 274 -5.46 -8.56 -11.76
C LEU A 274 -6.91 -8.08 -11.84
N VAL A 275 -7.16 -6.93 -12.47
CA VAL A 275 -8.51 -6.41 -12.71
C VAL A 275 -9.34 -7.42 -13.50
N LEU A 276 -8.82 -7.91 -14.62
CA LEU A 276 -9.50 -8.92 -15.44
C LEU A 276 -9.76 -10.22 -14.67
N LEU A 277 -8.77 -10.66 -13.88
CA LEU A 277 -8.88 -11.86 -13.04
C LEU A 277 -9.93 -11.69 -11.94
N GLY A 278 -10.01 -10.50 -11.34
CA GLY A 278 -10.98 -10.17 -10.30
C GLY A 278 -12.40 -10.07 -10.81
N GLU A 279 -12.61 -9.48 -11.98
CA GLU A 279 -13.90 -9.48 -12.66
C GLU A 279 -14.36 -10.90 -13.00
N ALA A 280 -13.46 -11.71 -13.55
CA ALA A 280 -13.74 -13.11 -13.84
C ALA A 280 -14.12 -13.89 -12.57
N ASP A 281 -13.47 -13.62 -11.43
CA ASP A 281 -13.83 -14.25 -10.17
C ASP A 281 -15.17 -13.78 -9.60
N LEU A 282 -15.48 -12.48 -9.67
CA LEU A 282 -16.76 -11.95 -9.17
C LEU A 282 -17.95 -12.50 -9.97
N LEU A 283 -17.80 -12.66 -11.29
CA LEU A 283 -18.85 -13.17 -12.17
C LEU A 283 -18.96 -14.70 -12.12
N LEU A 284 -17.84 -15.42 -12.17
CA LEU A 284 -17.81 -16.89 -12.29
C LEU A 284 -17.65 -17.61 -10.95
N GLN A 285 -17.43 -16.87 -9.85
CA GLN A 285 -17.13 -17.41 -8.51
C GLN A 285 -16.00 -18.45 -8.54
N LEU A 286 -14.87 -18.10 -9.16
CA LEU A 286 -13.73 -19.00 -9.34
C LEU A 286 -13.23 -19.52 -7.99
N ARG A 287 -13.15 -18.67 -6.96
CA ARG A 287 -12.77 -19.08 -5.59
C ARG A 287 -13.72 -20.07 -4.92
N GLY A 288 -15.03 -19.98 -5.20
CA GLY A 288 -16.01 -20.93 -4.66
C GLY A 288 -15.84 -22.34 -5.25
N ARG A 289 -15.33 -22.44 -6.49
CA ARG A 289 -15.00 -23.71 -7.16
C ARG A 289 -13.60 -24.26 -6.80
N MET A 290 -12.84 -23.52 -6.00
CA MET A 290 -11.51 -23.91 -5.53
C MET A 290 -11.51 -24.51 -4.12
N MET A 291 -12.68 -24.54 -3.47
CA MET A 291 -12.98 -25.43 -2.34
C MET A 291 -13.21 -26.86 -2.84
#